data_AF-A0A967CMI6-F1
#
_entry.id   AF-A0A967CMI6-F1
#
_cell.length_a   1.000
_cell.length_b   1.000
_cell.length_c   1.000
_cell.angle_alpha   90.00
_cell.angle_beta   90.00
_cell.angle_gamma   90.00
#
_symmetry.space_group_name_H-M   'P 1'
#
loop_
_entity.id
_entity.type
_entity.pdbx_description
1 polymer ?
#
loop_
_entity_poly.entity_id
_entity_poly.type
_entity_poly.pdbx_seq_one_letter_code
_entity_poly.pdbx_strand_id
1 'polypeptide(L)'
;MISKGDVLELVVSGYDFEGQGISYADDRKVIIPGAMKGEKVSAKVVVKNSRFFKANLEQIVNQSSDRVKPSCVHYELCGGCQLQHIDYGNQLAIKKEHALENLKSLADEINERQPGKIHTLDIGGGLPSESISPDSKMNAYGSMVAEVFADSSYQLLTEFGQWVHAEAGLAISKIEYVLEKSRVFIHLGADFFMRDAYGVTRSFPMYVWNEHGQEVKGVMQPFDIAGPLCFAGDYLAHSAQLPQATAEGHWLSISATGANTYGLWSRHCSRSVPKYLCWDGEKLRIWSERQTINY
;
A
#
# COMPACT_ATOMS: atom_id res chain seq x y z
N MET A 1 34.36 13.14 -28.40
CA MET A 1 34.06 14.01 -27.24
C MET A 1 32.61 14.44 -27.36
N ILE A 2 31.77 14.06 -26.39
CA ILE A 2 30.32 14.35 -26.46
C ILE A 2 30.08 15.86 -26.32
N SER A 3 29.19 16.39 -27.15
CA SER A 3 28.87 17.80 -27.32
C SER A 3 27.36 18.04 -27.33
N LYS A 4 26.96 19.30 -27.14
CA LYS A 4 25.55 19.70 -27.24
C LYS A 4 25.07 19.44 -28.67
N GLY A 5 23.92 18.79 -28.81
CA GLY A 5 23.33 18.40 -30.08
C GLY A 5 23.56 16.94 -30.47
N ASP A 6 24.53 16.27 -29.84
CA ASP A 6 24.81 14.85 -30.08
C ASP A 6 23.61 14.00 -29.65
N VAL A 7 23.31 12.96 -30.43
CA VAL A 7 22.29 11.96 -30.11
C VAL A 7 23.00 10.69 -29.66
N LEU A 8 22.64 10.19 -28.48
CA LEU A 8 23.26 9.04 -27.84
C LEU A 8 22.22 7.92 -27.72
N GLU A 9 22.62 6.70 -28.07
CA GLU A 9 21.87 5.50 -27.66
C GLU A 9 22.38 5.04 -26.29
N LEU A 10 21.50 5.01 -25.31
CA LEU A 10 21.83 4.74 -23.91
C LEU A 10 20.90 3.69 -23.32
N VAL A 11 21.42 2.88 -22.40
CA VAL A 11 20.61 2.03 -21.53
C VAL A 11 20.45 2.77 -20.20
N VAL A 12 19.20 2.98 -19.77
CA VAL A 12 18.90 3.68 -18.52
C VAL A 12 19.21 2.74 -17.36
N SER A 13 20.07 3.15 -16.43
CA SER A 13 20.55 2.34 -15.32
C SER A 13 19.81 2.57 -14.00
N GLY A 14 19.12 3.70 -13.84
CA GLY A 14 18.39 4.03 -12.63
C GLY A 14 17.69 5.38 -12.70
N TYR A 15 17.54 6.03 -11.54
CA TYR A 15 16.96 7.36 -11.41
C TYR A 15 17.86 8.31 -10.62
N ASP A 16 17.66 9.62 -10.78
CA ASP A 16 18.17 10.62 -9.84
C ASP A 16 17.14 10.95 -8.77
N PHE A 17 17.50 11.84 -7.84
CA PHE A 17 16.64 12.23 -6.72
C PHE A 17 15.29 12.84 -7.16
N GLU A 18 15.19 13.41 -8.36
CA GLU A 18 13.94 13.94 -8.91
C GLU A 18 13.11 12.84 -9.59
N GLY A 19 13.65 11.63 -9.74
CA GLY A 19 13.01 10.54 -10.46
C GLY A 19 13.27 10.55 -11.97
N GLN A 20 14.27 11.33 -12.43
CA GLN A 20 14.65 11.37 -13.84
C GLN A 20 15.55 10.18 -14.17
N GLY A 21 15.36 9.56 -15.33
CA GLY A 21 16.20 8.45 -15.77
C GLY A 21 17.68 8.84 -15.85
N ILE A 22 18.56 7.94 -15.38
CA ILE A 22 20.01 8.15 -15.44
C ILE A 22 20.67 7.09 -16.31
N SER A 23 21.70 7.51 -17.03
CA SER A 23 22.65 6.61 -17.70
C SER A 23 24.06 7.20 -17.57
N TYR A 24 25.05 6.57 -18.20
CA TYR A 24 26.43 7.01 -18.18
C TYR A 24 27.02 6.98 -19.58
N ALA A 25 27.75 8.05 -19.93
CA ALA A 25 28.49 8.16 -21.17
C ALA A 25 29.74 9.02 -20.94
N ASP A 26 30.89 8.60 -21.46
CA ASP A 26 32.16 9.32 -21.33
C ASP A 26 32.47 9.65 -19.85
N ASP A 27 32.35 8.62 -18.99
CA ASP A 27 32.53 8.64 -17.53
C ASP A 27 31.70 9.69 -16.77
N ARG A 28 30.63 10.19 -17.39
CA ARG A 28 29.74 11.20 -16.83
C ARG A 28 28.30 10.72 -16.80
N LYS A 29 27.58 11.17 -15.77
CA LYS A 29 26.14 10.94 -15.63
C LYS A 29 25.39 11.66 -16.76
N VAL A 30 24.45 10.97 -17.40
CA VAL A 30 23.49 11.53 -18.35
C VAL A 30 22.11 11.48 -17.71
N ILE A 31 21.49 12.65 -17.52
CA ILE A 31 20.14 12.78 -16.99
C ILE A 31 19.17 12.86 -18.17
N ILE A 32 18.19 11.97 -18.20
CA ILE A 32 17.24 11.77 -19.30
C ILE A 32 15.82 11.79 -18.73
N PRO A 33 15.19 12.97 -18.62
CA PRO A 33 13.82 13.08 -18.10
C PRO A 33 12.84 12.23 -18.92
N GLY A 34 11.96 11.50 -18.22
CA GLY A 34 10.95 10.63 -18.84
C GLY A 34 11.45 9.26 -19.31
N ALA A 35 12.74 8.95 -19.14
CA ALA A 35 13.31 7.62 -19.43
C ALA A 35 13.27 6.71 -18.20
N MET A 36 12.99 5.42 -18.40
CA MET A 36 12.80 4.43 -17.32
C MET A 36 13.98 3.45 -17.24
N LYS A 37 14.39 3.05 -16.03
CA LYS A 37 15.42 2.01 -15.80
C LYS A 37 15.13 0.76 -16.64
N GLY A 38 16.16 0.24 -17.31
CA GLY A 38 16.08 -0.91 -18.19
C GLY A 38 15.72 -0.59 -19.64
N GLU A 39 15.21 0.62 -19.94
CA GLU A 39 14.93 1.01 -21.32
C GLU A 39 16.22 1.30 -22.10
N LYS A 40 16.20 0.95 -23.40
CA LYS A 40 17.15 1.47 -24.36
C LYS A 40 16.52 2.69 -25.03
N VAL A 41 17.21 3.84 -24.96
CA VAL A 41 16.69 5.12 -25.45
C VAL A 41 17.67 5.81 -26.38
N SER A 42 17.14 6.58 -27.32
CA SER A 42 17.87 7.61 -28.07
C SER A 42 17.62 8.95 -27.41
N ALA A 43 18.68 9.62 -26.96
CA ALA A 43 18.58 10.86 -26.20
C ALA A 43 19.55 11.93 -26.75
N LYS A 44 19.03 13.14 -26.97
CA LYS A 44 19.78 14.27 -27.52
C LYS A 44 20.34 15.17 -26.44
N VAL A 45 21.66 15.33 -26.38
CA VAL A 45 22.33 16.16 -25.39
C VAL A 45 21.97 17.63 -25.57
N VAL A 46 21.30 18.21 -24.57
CA VAL A 46 20.89 19.62 -24.54
C VAL A 46 21.77 20.48 -23.64
N VAL A 47 22.36 19.89 -22.60
CA VAL A 47 23.28 20.57 -21.68
C VAL A 47 24.53 19.72 -21.49
N LYS A 48 25.70 20.37 -21.60
CA LYS A 48 27.00 19.80 -21.24
C LYS A 48 27.53 20.54 -20.01
N ASN A 49 27.66 19.82 -18.90
CA ASN A 49 28.33 20.28 -17.69
C ASN A 49 29.66 19.52 -17.55
N SER A 50 30.57 20.01 -16.71
CA SER A 50 31.82 19.31 -16.39
C SER A 50 31.57 17.96 -15.70
N ARG A 51 30.46 17.82 -14.94
CA ARG A 51 30.14 16.61 -14.17
C ARG A 51 29.05 15.74 -14.78
N PHE A 52 28.18 16.30 -15.62
CA PHE A 52 27.02 15.59 -16.16
C PHE A 52 26.59 16.12 -17.54
N PHE A 53 25.73 15.37 -18.19
CA PHE A 53 24.95 15.80 -19.35
C PHE A 53 23.46 15.81 -19.00
N LYS A 54 22.70 16.75 -19.56
CA LYS A 54 21.25 16.59 -19.69
C LYS A 54 20.91 16.30 -21.14
N ALA A 55 20.08 15.29 -21.37
CA ALA A 55 19.62 14.91 -22.68
C ALA A 55 18.09 14.82 -22.71
N ASN A 56 17.49 15.29 -23.80
CA ASN A 56 16.06 15.09 -24.04
C ASN A 56 15.85 13.69 -24.61
N LEU A 57 14.86 12.97 -24.10
CA LEU A 57 14.42 11.70 -24.67
C LEU A 57 13.81 11.95 -26.07
N GLU A 58 14.43 11.42 -27.11
CA GLU A 58 13.93 11.54 -28.49
C GLU A 58 13.09 10.31 -28.88
N GLN A 59 13.58 9.11 -28.54
CA GLN A 59 12.91 7.86 -28.86
C GLN A 59 13.21 6.79 -27.80
N ILE A 60 12.19 6.00 -27.45
CA ILE A 60 12.36 4.76 -26.70
C ILE A 60 12.59 3.64 -27.74
N VAL A 61 13.80 3.10 -27.79
CA VAL A 61 14.21 2.06 -28.74
C VAL A 61 13.76 0.69 -28.25
N ASN A 62 13.86 0.43 -26.94
CA ASN A 62 13.29 -0.74 -26.29
C ASN A 62 12.57 -0.30 -25.02
N GLN A 63 11.25 -0.50 -25.00
CA GLN A 63 10.35 -0.04 -23.96
C GLN A 63 10.20 -1.10 -22.86
N SER A 64 10.19 -0.66 -21.60
CA SER A 64 9.94 -1.53 -20.45
C SER A 64 8.47 -2.00 -20.41
N SER A 65 8.23 -3.22 -19.94
CA SER A 65 6.88 -3.74 -19.64
C SER A 65 6.14 -2.91 -18.60
N ASP A 66 6.89 -2.21 -17.77
CA ASP A 66 6.40 -1.47 -16.61
C ASP A 66 6.06 -0.01 -16.96
N ARG A 67 6.29 0.41 -18.22
CA ARG A 67 5.89 1.73 -18.70
C ARG A 67 4.38 1.79 -18.91
N VAL A 68 3.73 2.78 -18.30
CA VAL A 68 2.30 3.04 -18.44
C VAL A 68 2.03 4.45 -18.97
N LYS A 69 0.83 4.67 -19.49
CA LYS A 69 0.38 6.03 -19.82
C LYS A 69 0.08 6.79 -18.51
N PRO A 70 0.66 7.98 -18.30
CA PRO A 70 0.35 8.84 -17.16
C PRO A 70 -1.16 9.07 -17.00
N SER A 71 -1.66 8.97 -15.76
CA SER A 71 -3.07 9.21 -15.46
C SER A 71 -3.44 10.69 -15.38
N CYS A 72 -2.47 11.55 -15.02
CA CYS A 72 -2.67 13.00 -15.00
C CYS A 72 -2.61 13.58 -16.41
N VAL A 73 -3.70 14.26 -16.82
CA VAL A 73 -3.79 14.94 -18.12
C VAL A 73 -2.78 16.10 -18.28
N HIS A 74 -2.21 16.58 -17.18
CA HIS A 74 -1.23 17.68 -17.17
C HIS A 74 0.22 17.19 -16.99
N TYR A 75 0.47 15.88 -16.97
CA TYR A 75 1.79 15.30 -16.68
C TYR A 75 2.92 15.93 -17.52
N GLU A 76 2.73 16.01 -18.83
CA GLU A 76 3.71 16.57 -19.78
C GLU A 76 3.93 18.09 -19.64
N LEU A 77 3.01 18.81 -19.00
CA LEU A 77 3.02 20.27 -18.91
C LEU A 77 3.44 20.79 -17.53
N CYS A 78 3.04 20.10 -16.48
CA CYS A 78 3.16 20.57 -15.10
C CYS A 78 4.54 20.31 -14.50
N GLY A 79 5.19 19.20 -14.86
CA GLY A 79 6.46 18.78 -14.25
C GLY A 79 6.36 18.39 -12.76
N GLY A 80 5.17 18.40 -12.17
CA GLY A 80 4.96 18.13 -10.73
C GLY A 80 5.04 16.65 -10.34
N CYS A 81 5.05 15.73 -11.30
CA CYS A 81 5.25 14.30 -11.05
C CYS A 81 6.17 13.74 -12.13
N GLN A 82 7.28 13.09 -11.73
CA GLN A 82 8.29 12.59 -12.67
C GLN A 82 8.16 11.08 -12.98
N LEU A 83 7.35 10.35 -12.21
CA LEU A 83 7.30 8.88 -12.29
C LEU A 83 5.98 8.32 -12.83
N GLN A 84 5.00 9.16 -13.21
CA GLN A 84 3.68 8.68 -13.66
C GLN A 84 3.70 7.88 -14.97
N HIS A 85 4.82 7.89 -15.69
CA HIS A 85 5.06 7.04 -16.85
C HIS A 85 5.51 5.61 -16.47
N ILE A 86 5.68 5.32 -15.18
CA ILE A 86 6.05 4.03 -14.61
C ILE A 86 4.82 3.47 -13.89
N ASP A 87 4.59 2.16 -13.88
CA ASP A 87 3.50 1.58 -13.10
C ASP A 87 3.63 1.92 -11.60
N TYR A 88 2.49 1.96 -10.92
CA TYR A 88 2.43 2.45 -9.54
C TYR A 88 3.27 1.61 -8.56
N GLY A 89 3.41 0.30 -8.79
CA GLY A 89 4.22 -0.58 -7.92
C GLY A 89 5.68 -0.18 -7.95
N ASN A 90 6.23 -0.01 -9.16
CA ASN A 90 7.61 0.47 -9.33
C ASN A 90 7.79 1.93 -8.88
N GLN A 91 6.80 2.81 -9.07
CA GLN A 91 6.86 4.17 -8.50
C GLN A 91 7.04 4.14 -6.97
N LEU A 92 6.33 3.25 -6.28
CA LEU A 92 6.45 3.11 -4.82
C LEU A 92 7.81 2.57 -4.40
N ALA A 93 8.38 1.63 -5.15
CA ALA A 93 9.71 1.09 -4.87
C ALA A 93 10.78 2.21 -4.97
N ILE A 94 10.79 2.96 -6.07
CA ILE A 94 11.72 4.09 -6.30
C ILE A 94 11.59 5.14 -5.18
N LYS A 95 10.35 5.52 -4.83
CA LYS A 95 10.11 6.53 -3.79
C LYS A 95 10.58 6.07 -2.41
N LYS A 96 10.44 4.79 -2.08
CA LYS A 96 10.91 4.23 -0.81
C LYS A 96 12.43 4.23 -0.75
N GLU A 97 13.09 3.77 -1.80
CA GLU A 97 14.55 3.78 -1.91
C GLU A 97 15.11 5.19 -1.71
N HIS A 98 14.61 6.17 -2.48
CA HIS A 98 15.04 7.57 -2.34
C HIS A 98 14.75 8.15 -0.95
N ALA A 99 13.63 7.78 -0.31
CA ALA A 99 13.33 8.26 1.04
C ALA A 99 14.35 7.74 2.06
N LEU A 100 14.74 6.46 1.95
CA LEU A 100 15.77 5.86 2.80
C LEU A 100 17.14 6.48 2.55
N GLU A 101 17.54 6.64 1.29
CA GLU A 101 18.81 7.29 0.91
C GLU A 101 18.90 8.73 1.41
N ASN A 102 17.83 9.50 1.25
CA ASN A 102 17.78 10.89 1.72
C ASN A 102 17.86 10.98 3.25
N LEU A 103 17.15 10.10 3.96
CA LEU A 103 17.21 10.04 5.41
C LEU A 103 18.62 9.71 5.90
N LYS A 104 19.26 8.70 5.29
CA LYS A 104 20.64 8.32 5.58
C LYS A 104 21.60 9.48 5.29
N SER A 105 21.50 10.10 4.11
CA SER A 105 22.39 11.20 3.71
C SER A 105 22.28 12.40 4.65
N LEU A 106 21.08 12.73 5.11
CA LEU A 106 20.88 13.81 6.07
C LEU A 106 21.50 13.47 7.43
N ALA A 107 21.34 12.22 7.89
CA ALA A 107 21.96 11.76 9.13
C ALA A 107 23.49 11.81 9.05
N ASP A 108 24.07 11.40 7.92
CA ASP A 108 25.50 11.46 7.64
C ASP A 108 26.00 12.92 7.67
N GLU A 109 25.32 13.85 6.98
CA GLU A 109 25.66 15.28 6.99
C GLU A 109 25.66 15.86 8.42
N ILE A 110 24.68 15.48 9.24
CA ILE A 110 24.60 15.92 10.64
C ILE A 110 25.77 15.35 11.45
N ASN A 111 26.10 14.07 11.26
CA ASN A 111 27.18 13.41 11.99
C ASN A 111 28.58 13.85 11.55
N GLU A 112 28.76 14.27 10.30
CA GLU A 112 30.00 14.92 9.85
C GLU A 112 30.25 16.23 10.59
N ARG A 113 29.19 17.01 10.84
CA ARG A 113 29.26 18.28 11.59
C ARG A 113 29.36 18.07 13.10
N GLN A 114 28.68 17.06 13.61
CA GLN A 114 28.68 16.70 15.03
C GLN A 114 28.74 15.18 15.18
N PRO A 115 29.95 14.61 15.27
CA PRO A 115 30.14 13.16 15.36
C PRO A 115 29.34 12.53 16.49
N GLY A 116 28.59 11.48 16.16
CA GLY A 116 27.75 10.76 17.11
C GLY A 116 26.55 11.56 17.61
N LYS A 117 26.00 12.47 16.81
CA LYS A 117 24.74 13.16 17.13
C LYS A 117 23.52 12.27 16.85
N ILE A 118 23.56 11.52 15.75
CA ILE A 118 22.51 10.62 15.31
C ILE A 118 23.03 9.18 15.37
N HIS A 119 22.29 8.32 16.06
CA HIS A 119 22.61 6.90 16.21
C HIS A 119 21.52 5.98 15.67
N THR A 120 20.28 6.49 15.61
CA THR A 120 19.09 5.71 15.31
C THR A 120 18.27 6.43 14.26
N LEU A 121 17.79 5.68 13.27
CA LEU A 121 16.92 6.17 12.21
C LEU A 121 15.62 5.39 12.24
N ASP A 122 14.52 6.10 12.43
CA ASP A 122 13.18 5.55 12.21
C ASP A 122 12.85 5.64 10.72
N ILE A 123 12.67 4.49 10.08
CA ILE A 123 12.34 4.36 8.66
C ILE A 123 10.85 4.13 8.43
N GLY A 124 10.04 4.20 9.49
CA GLY A 124 8.60 4.15 9.47
C GLY A 124 8.04 2.77 9.14
N GLY A 125 6.82 2.75 8.61
CA GLY A 125 6.10 1.53 8.23
C GLY A 125 5.34 1.67 6.92
N GLY A 126 4.03 1.46 6.95
CA GLY A 126 3.17 1.65 5.78
C GLY A 126 3.19 0.49 4.77
N LEU A 127 3.80 -0.65 5.09
CA LEU A 127 3.61 -1.86 4.31
C LEU A 127 2.17 -2.41 4.51
N PRO A 128 1.44 -2.71 3.41
CA PRO A 128 0.15 -3.38 3.50
C PRO A 128 0.36 -4.83 3.95
N SER A 129 -0.67 -5.47 4.54
CA SER A 129 -0.60 -6.92 4.78
C SER A 129 -0.50 -7.70 3.48
N GLU A 130 0.08 -8.88 3.59
CA GLU A 130 0.29 -9.81 2.49
C GLU A 130 0.47 -11.23 3.02
N SER A 131 0.28 -12.21 2.14
CA SER A 131 0.70 -13.57 2.41
C SER A 131 2.23 -13.66 2.46
N ILE A 132 2.75 -14.40 3.43
CA ILE A 132 4.19 -14.63 3.55
C ILE A 132 4.65 -15.53 2.40
N SER A 133 5.57 -15.04 1.59
CA SER A 133 6.24 -15.78 0.53
C SER A 133 7.68 -15.28 0.34
N PRO A 134 8.55 -16.05 -0.34
CA PRO A 134 9.90 -15.61 -0.68
C PRO A 134 9.90 -14.30 -1.49
N ASP A 135 8.91 -14.11 -2.35
CA ASP A 135 8.75 -12.92 -3.22
C ASP A 135 7.83 -11.85 -2.62
N SER A 136 7.71 -11.81 -1.29
CA SER A 136 6.87 -10.84 -0.58
C SER A 136 7.41 -9.41 -0.67
N LYS A 137 6.51 -8.43 -0.55
CA LYS A 137 6.84 -7.00 -0.47
C LYS A 137 7.70 -6.70 0.75
N MET A 138 7.51 -7.42 1.85
CA MET A 138 8.37 -7.33 3.04
C MET A 138 9.80 -7.74 2.73
N ASN A 139 10.02 -8.86 2.03
CA ASN A 139 11.37 -9.29 1.64
C ASN A 139 12.01 -8.29 0.69
N ALA A 140 11.27 -7.81 -0.32
CA ALA A 140 11.76 -6.78 -1.23
C ALA A 140 12.15 -5.48 -0.50
N TYR A 141 11.32 -5.05 0.47
CA TYR A 141 11.62 -3.90 1.31
C TYR A 141 12.85 -4.14 2.20
N GLY A 142 12.97 -5.31 2.82
CA GLY A 142 14.13 -5.69 3.62
C GLY A 142 15.43 -5.69 2.82
N SER A 143 15.43 -6.21 1.58
CA SER A 143 16.60 -6.16 0.69
C SER A 143 16.99 -4.73 0.33
N MET A 144 16.01 -3.87 0.00
CA MET A 144 16.25 -2.45 -0.27
C MET A 144 16.86 -1.73 0.94
N VAL A 145 16.32 -1.97 2.14
CA VAL A 145 16.88 -1.40 3.37
C VAL A 145 18.31 -1.90 3.61
N ALA A 146 18.57 -3.19 3.42
CA ALA A 146 19.91 -3.76 3.57
C ALA A 146 20.91 -3.15 2.58
N GLU A 147 20.50 -2.89 1.33
CA GLU A 147 21.35 -2.25 0.32
C GLU A 147 21.66 -0.79 0.66
N VAL A 148 20.64 0.02 0.97
CA VAL A 148 20.83 1.46 1.28
C VAL A 148 21.70 1.67 2.53
N PHE A 149 21.57 0.79 3.53
CA PHE A 149 22.25 0.93 4.82
C PHE A 149 23.44 -0.01 5.01
N ALA A 150 23.91 -0.70 3.96
CA ALA A 150 24.95 -1.74 4.02
C ALA A 150 26.23 -1.29 4.77
N ASP A 151 26.68 -0.06 4.53
CA ASP A 151 27.89 0.51 5.12
C ASP A 151 27.62 1.49 6.27
N SER A 152 26.41 1.46 6.83
CA SER A 152 26.01 2.37 7.91
C SER A 152 26.09 1.71 9.29
N SER A 153 26.33 2.53 10.32
CA SER A 153 26.32 2.09 11.73
C SER A 153 25.03 2.48 12.46
N TYR A 154 24.03 3.00 11.75
CA TYR A 154 22.76 3.40 12.35
C TYR A 154 21.96 2.20 12.83
N GLN A 155 21.39 2.31 14.02
CA GLN A 155 20.30 1.44 14.43
C GLN A 155 19.04 1.83 13.66
N LEU A 156 18.38 0.87 13.01
CA LEU A 156 17.13 1.12 12.30
C LEU A 156 15.93 0.75 13.17
N LEU A 157 14.88 1.57 13.14
CA LEU A 157 13.58 1.32 13.74
C LEU A 157 12.50 1.32 12.66
N THR A 158 11.52 0.42 12.80
CA THR A 158 10.36 0.32 11.91
C THR A 158 9.06 0.40 12.70
N GLU A 159 7.98 0.84 12.03
CA GLU A 159 6.66 1.09 12.62
C GLU A 159 5.56 0.30 11.89
N PHE A 160 5.74 -1.01 11.73
CA PHE A 160 4.79 -1.85 10.99
C PHE A 160 3.49 -2.11 11.76
N GLY A 161 2.48 -1.27 11.55
CA GLY A 161 1.13 -1.49 12.09
C GLY A 161 0.31 -2.47 11.23
N GLN A 162 -0.13 -2.01 10.04
CA GLN A 162 -1.06 -2.76 9.20
C GLN A 162 -0.53 -4.14 8.80
N TRP A 163 0.74 -4.22 8.41
CA TRP A 163 1.38 -5.49 8.01
C TRP A 163 1.31 -6.55 9.13
N VAL A 164 1.52 -6.15 10.39
CA VAL A 164 1.49 -7.06 11.55
C VAL A 164 0.05 -7.43 11.93
N HIS A 165 -0.83 -6.43 12.00
CA HIS A 165 -2.11 -6.60 12.68
C HIS A 165 -3.26 -7.01 11.76
N ALA A 166 -3.26 -6.67 10.47
CA ALA A 166 -4.46 -6.84 9.64
C ALA A 166 -4.96 -8.30 9.63
N GLU A 167 -4.10 -9.24 9.25
CA GLU A 167 -4.44 -10.68 9.14
C GLU A 167 -4.69 -11.35 10.51
N ALA A 168 -4.23 -10.74 11.60
CA ALA A 168 -4.40 -11.27 12.95
C ALA A 168 -5.82 -11.04 13.52
N GLY A 169 -6.66 -10.26 12.82
CA GLY A 169 -8.02 -9.95 13.26
C GLY A 169 -9.09 -10.39 12.27
N LEU A 170 -10.20 -10.88 12.80
CA LEU A 170 -11.43 -11.13 12.07
C LEU A 170 -12.60 -10.53 12.84
N ALA A 171 -13.59 -10.04 12.11
CA ALA A 171 -14.83 -9.52 12.66
C ALA A 171 -15.96 -10.50 12.30
N ILE A 172 -16.84 -10.78 13.27
CA ILE A 172 -17.96 -11.69 13.07
C ILE A 172 -19.25 -10.94 13.32
N SER A 173 -20.20 -11.06 12.41
CA SER A 173 -21.56 -10.57 12.58
C SER A 173 -22.56 -11.65 12.19
N LYS A 174 -23.67 -11.73 12.94
CA LYS A 174 -24.86 -12.42 12.46
C LYS A 174 -25.43 -11.67 11.24
N ILE A 175 -25.95 -12.41 10.28
CA ILE A 175 -26.80 -11.91 9.20
C ILE A 175 -28.21 -11.81 9.77
N GLU A 176 -28.66 -10.58 9.98
CA GLU A 176 -29.94 -10.28 10.59
C GLU A 176 -31.08 -10.50 9.59
N TYR A 177 -30.95 -9.92 8.39
CA TYR A 177 -31.96 -9.98 7.34
C TYR A 177 -31.33 -10.26 5.98
N VAL A 178 -32.08 -10.94 5.10
CA VAL A 178 -31.75 -11.07 3.69
C VAL A 178 -32.94 -10.55 2.87
N LEU A 179 -32.79 -9.35 2.32
CA LEU A 179 -33.81 -8.71 1.49
C LEU A 179 -33.51 -8.96 0.02
N GLU A 180 -34.57 -9.16 -0.77
CA GLU A 180 -34.52 -9.24 -2.24
C GLU A 180 -33.55 -10.31 -2.78
N LYS A 181 -33.14 -11.27 -1.94
CA LYS A 181 -32.15 -12.34 -2.22
C LYS A 181 -30.72 -11.88 -2.54
N SER A 182 -30.44 -10.58 -2.49
CA SER A 182 -29.12 -10.01 -2.84
C SER A 182 -28.69 -8.86 -1.92
N ARG A 183 -29.42 -8.58 -0.84
CA ARG A 183 -29.00 -7.61 0.18
C ARG A 183 -29.02 -8.25 1.56
N VAL A 184 -27.89 -8.23 2.24
CA VAL A 184 -27.77 -8.72 3.62
C VAL A 184 -27.57 -7.56 4.59
N PHE A 185 -28.19 -7.68 5.77
CA PHE A 185 -28.01 -6.72 6.86
C PHE A 185 -27.22 -7.37 7.99
N ILE A 186 -26.16 -6.70 8.42
CA ILE A 186 -25.28 -7.15 9.49
C ILE A 186 -25.17 -6.09 10.60
N HIS A 187 -24.52 -6.45 11.69
CA HIS A 187 -24.34 -5.63 12.88
C HIS A 187 -23.02 -4.84 12.90
N LEU A 188 -22.32 -4.78 11.77
CA LEU A 188 -21.08 -4.04 11.56
C LEU A 188 -21.25 -3.13 10.34
N GLY A 189 -21.08 -1.83 10.52
CA GLY A 189 -21.15 -0.83 9.45
C GLY A 189 -19.97 0.14 9.53
N ALA A 190 -20.21 1.40 9.19
CA ALA A 190 -19.24 2.49 9.29
C ALA A 190 -18.79 2.76 10.73
N ASP A 191 -19.51 2.24 11.73
CA ASP A 191 -19.08 2.24 13.13
C ASP A 191 -17.83 1.39 13.34
N PHE A 192 -17.65 0.30 12.58
CA PHE A 192 -16.47 -0.57 12.61
C PHE A 192 -15.53 -0.36 11.41
N PHE A 193 -16.09 -0.04 10.24
CA PHE A 193 -15.41 0.09 8.96
C PHE A 193 -15.36 1.56 8.50
N MET A 194 -15.07 2.46 9.44
CA MET A 194 -15.11 3.92 9.21
C MET A 194 -14.31 4.35 7.98
N ARG A 195 -13.10 3.82 7.78
CA ARG A 195 -12.27 4.17 6.61
C ARG A 195 -12.89 3.74 5.29
N ASP A 196 -13.58 2.60 5.29
CA ASP A 196 -14.14 1.99 4.09
C ASP A 196 -15.46 2.66 3.69
N ALA A 197 -16.19 3.20 4.66
CA ALA A 197 -17.41 3.97 4.45
C ALA A 197 -17.15 5.41 3.96
N TYR A 198 -16.07 6.05 4.41
CA TYR A 198 -15.76 7.46 4.09
C TYR A 198 -14.57 7.66 3.13
N GLY A 199 -13.92 6.58 2.71
CA GLY A 199 -12.71 6.62 1.88
C GLY A 199 -12.77 5.63 0.73
N VAL A 200 -11.60 5.10 0.37
CA VAL A 200 -11.51 3.99 -0.59
C VAL A 200 -11.80 2.69 0.14
N THR A 201 -12.88 2.01 -0.24
CA THR A 201 -13.29 0.73 0.33
C THR A 201 -12.20 -0.33 0.13
N ARG A 202 -11.73 -0.92 1.22
CA ARG A 202 -10.83 -2.08 1.15
C ARG A 202 -11.62 -3.34 0.84
N SER A 203 -10.99 -4.27 0.13
CA SER A 203 -11.55 -5.61 -0.06
C SER A 203 -11.18 -6.49 1.14
N PHE A 204 -12.17 -7.17 1.70
CA PHE A 204 -11.98 -8.09 2.81
C PHE A 204 -12.41 -9.50 2.37
N PRO A 205 -11.64 -10.55 2.67
CA PRO A 205 -12.12 -11.92 2.53
C PRO A 205 -13.31 -12.16 3.46
N MET A 206 -14.38 -12.74 2.92
CA MET A 206 -15.63 -12.98 3.66
C MET A 206 -16.07 -14.42 3.50
N TYR A 207 -16.57 -14.99 4.60
CA TYR A 207 -17.07 -16.36 4.65
C TYR A 207 -18.38 -16.40 5.43
N VAL A 208 -19.29 -17.28 5.01
CA VAL A 208 -20.62 -17.44 5.61
C VAL A 208 -20.68 -18.77 6.35
N TRP A 209 -21.26 -18.79 7.54
CA TRP A 209 -21.34 -19.96 8.43
C TRP A 209 -22.78 -20.19 8.87
N ASN A 210 -23.24 -21.43 8.90
CA ASN A 210 -24.57 -21.78 9.42
C ASN A 210 -24.62 -21.76 10.97
N GLU A 211 -25.79 -22.03 11.57
CA GLU A 211 -25.93 -22.07 13.03
C GLU A 211 -25.09 -23.14 13.74
N HIS A 212 -24.58 -24.12 12.98
CA HIS A 212 -23.72 -25.20 13.47
C HIS A 212 -22.23 -24.91 13.31
N GLY A 213 -21.86 -23.71 12.84
CA GLY A 213 -20.46 -23.32 12.62
C GLY A 213 -19.81 -23.98 11.40
N GLN A 214 -20.61 -24.45 10.45
CA GLN A 214 -20.12 -25.02 9.19
C GLN A 214 -20.13 -23.95 8.11
N GLU A 215 -19.05 -23.88 7.34
CA GLU A 215 -18.94 -22.95 6.21
C GLU A 215 -19.99 -23.28 5.15
N VAL A 216 -20.78 -22.29 4.77
CA VAL A 216 -21.73 -22.36 3.68
C VAL A 216 -20.95 -22.22 2.38
N LYS A 217 -21.01 -23.25 1.52
CA LYS A 217 -20.33 -23.29 0.22
C LYS A 217 -21.34 -23.42 -0.92
N GLY A 218 -20.92 -23.11 -2.14
CA GLY A 218 -21.73 -23.32 -3.33
C GLY A 218 -21.47 -22.28 -4.40
N VAL A 219 -22.47 -22.10 -5.27
CA VAL A 219 -22.45 -21.08 -6.32
C VAL A 219 -22.37 -19.70 -5.66
N MET A 220 -21.41 -18.88 -6.09
CA MET A 220 -21.27 -17.51 -5.62
C MET A 220 -22.18 -16.58 -6.41
N GLN A 221 -22.77 -15.60 -5.73
CA GLN A 221 -23.54 -14.53 -6.35
C GLN A 221 -23.24 -13.19 -5.67
N PRO A 222 -23.47 -12.06 -6.35
CA PRO A 222 -23.26 -10.74 -5.75
C PRO A 222 -24.31 -10.43 -4.67
N PHE A 223 -23.84 -9.88 -3.56
CA PHE A 223 -24.64 -9.32 -2.48
C PHE A 223 -24.18 -7.90 -2.13
N ASP A 224 -25.13 -7.03 -1.80
CA ASP A 224 -24.87 -5.80 -1.07
C ASP A 224 -24.89 -6.09 0.43
N ILE A 225 -23.86 -5.65 1.15
CA ILE A 225 -23.70 -5.88 2.59
C ILE A 225 -23.91 -4.56 3.32
N ALA A 226 -25.09 -4.39 3.91
CA ALA A 226 -25.49 -3.21 4.65
C ALA A 226 -25.20 -3.36 6.15
N GLY A 227 -24.73 -2.28 6.75
CA GLY A 227 -24.60 -2.15 8.19
C GLY A 227 -25.91 -1.69 8.87
N PRO A 228 -25.86 -1.45 10.19
CA PRO A 228 -27.03 -1.15 11.01
C PRO A 228 -27.34 0.34 11.21
N LEU A 229 -26.51 1.25 10.67
CA LEU A 229 -26.59 2.68 10.94
C LEU A 229 -27.64 3.37 10.07
N CYS A 230 -28.26 4.43 10.61
CA CYS A 230 -29.39 5.10 9.98
C CYS A 230 -28.97 6.13 8.91
N PHE A 231 -28.14 5.74 7.95
CA PHE A 231 -27.83 6.56 6.77
C PHE A 231 -27.58 5.69 5.53
N ALA A 232 -27.86 6.24 4.35
CA ALA A 232 -27.84 5.49 3.08
C ALA A 232 -26.46 4.95 2.67
N GLY A 233 -25.38 5.50 3.22
CA GLY A 233 -24.02 5.09 2.91
C GLY A 233 -23.47 3.99 3.82
N ASP A 234 -24.29 3.43 4.72
CA ASP A 234 -23.82 2.38 5.64
C ASP A 234 -23.74 1.01 4.97
N TYR A 235 -22.82 0.90 4.01
CA TYR A 235 -22.51 -0.33 3.30
C TYR A 235 -21.06 -0.70 3.55
N LEU A 236 -20.83 -1.96 3.91
CA LEU A 236 -19.50 -2.52 3.95
C LEU A 236 -18.98 -2.80 2.54
N ALA A 237 -19.85 -3.34 1.68
CA ALA A 237 -19.48 -3.71 0.31
C ALA A 237 -20.71 -3.74 -0.60
N HIS A 238 -20.48 -3.41 -1.86
CA HIS A 238 -21.43 -3.60 -2.96
C HIS A 238 -20.97 -4.76 -3.84
N SER A 239 -21.92 -5.59 -4.28
CA SER A 239 -21.66 -6.75 -5.16
C SER A 239 -20.59 -7.73 -4.64
N ALA A 240 -20.46 -7.87 -3.31
CA ALA A 240 -19.60 -8.85 -2.68
C ALA A 240 -20.04 -10.27 -3.04
N GLN A 241 -19.09 -11.12 -3.45
CA GLN A 241 -19.40 -12.50 -3.81
C GLN A 241 -19.59 -13.32 -2.55
N LEU A 242 -20.82 -13.80 -2.31
CA LEU A 242 -21.15 -14.72 -1.21
C LEU A 242 -21.89 -15.95 -1.78
N PRO A 243 -21.91 -17.09 -1.06
CA PRO A 243 -22.66 -18.26 -1.48
C PRO A 243 -24.15 -17.94 -1.67
N GLN A 244 -24.77 -18.49 -2.71
CA GLN A 244 -26.20 -18.30 -3.00
C GLN A 244 -27.11 -18.77 -1.84
N ALA A 245 -26.65 -19.75 -1.06
CA ALA A 245 -27.31 -20.24 0.13
C ALA A 245 -27.17 -19.32 1.38
N THR A 246 -26.63 -18.11 1.23
CA THR A 246 -26.59 -17.12 2.31
C THR A 246 -28.02 -16.79 2.76
N ALA A 247 -28.29 -16.97 4.05
CA ALA A 247 -29.63 -16.85 4.62
C ALA A 247 -29.62 -16.10 5.97
N GLU A 248 -30.81 -15.68 6.41
CA GLU A 248 -31.01 -15.10 7.73
C GLU A 248 -30.59 -16.08 8.82
N GLY A 249 -29.96 -15.57 9.88
CA GLY A 249 -29.46 -16.40 10.96
C GLY A 249 -28.05 -16.95 10.76
N HIS A 250 -27.55 -17.01 9.53
CA HIS A 250 -26.15 -17.33 9.26
C HIS A 250 -25.21 -16.27 9.86
N TRP A 251 -23.93 -16.60 9.99
CA TRP A 251 -22.87 -15.70 10.44
C TRP A 251 -21.97 -15.32 9.27
N LEU A 252 -21.58 -14.06 9.20
CA LEU A 252 -20.57 -13.54 8.29
C LEU A 252 -19.28 -13.29 9.08
N SER A 253 -18.20 -13.95 8.68
CA SER A 253 -16.85 -13.62 9.14
C SER A 253 -16.14 -12.76 8.09
N ILE A 254 -15.49 -11.69 8.54
CA ILE A 254 -14.76 -10.73 7.71
C ILE A 254 -13.30 -10.73 8.18
N SER A 255 -12.42 -11.31 7.38
CA SER A 255 -10.99 -11.45 7.69
C SER A 255 -10.21 -10.16 7.44
N ALA A 256 -8.95 -10.12 7.84
CA ALA A 256 -8.05 -8.99 7.64
C ALA A 256 -8.51 -7.69 8.33
N THR A 257 -9.22 -7.81 9.46
CA THR A 257 -9.80 -6.69 10.21
C THR A 257 -9.07 -6.41 11.51
N GLY A 258 -7.82 -6.84 11.69
CA GLY A 258 -7.05 -6.50 12.89
C GLY A 258 -6.40 -5.12 12.85
N ALA A 259 -6.41 -4.42 11.70
CA ALA A 259 -5.83 -3.09 11.54
C ALA A 259 -6.83 -2.07 10.96
N ASN A 260 -6.90 -0.89 11.58
CA ASN A 260 -7.68 0.26 11.13
C ASN A 260 -9.19 -0.04 10.94
N THR A 261 -9.77 -0.77 11.88
CA THR A 261 -11.19 -1.17 11.95
C THR A 261 -11.67 -1.01 13.39
N TYR A 262 -11.48 -2.02 14.25
CA TYR A 262 -11.87 -1.98 15.67
C TYR A 262 -11.23 -0.79 16.43
N GLY A 263 -9.97 -0.46 16.14
CA GLY A 263 -9.30 0.72 16.72
C GLY A 263 -9.91 2.07 16.29
N LEU A 264 -10.78 2.07 15.28
CA LEU A 264 -11.55 3.22 14.81
C LEU A 264 -13.03 3.10 15.16
N TRP A 265 -13.39 2.19 16.08
CA TRP A 265 -14.79 1.99 16.47
C TRP A 265 -15.44 3.30 16.93
N SER A 266 -16.61 3.62 16.39
CA SER A 266 -17.42 4.76 16.83
C SER A 266 -18.73 4.32 17.49
N ARG A 267 -19.25 5.16 18.40
CA ARG A 267 -20.56 4.96 19.02
C ARG A 267 -21.69 5.58 18.21
N HIS A 268 -21.57 5.60 16.87
CA HIS A 268 -22.64 6.09 16.01
C HIS A 268 -23.94 5.33 16.29
N CYS A 269 -25.08 6.03 16.30
CA CYS A 269 -26.37 5.47 16.76
C CYS A 269 -26.32 4.87 18.20
N SER A 270 -25.48 5.42 19.09
CA SER A 270 -25.30 4.96 20.48
C SER A 270 -24.93 3.48 20.62
N ARG A 271 -24.32 2.89 19.58
CA ARG A 271 -23.96 1.47 19.58
C ARG A 271 -22.85 1.17 20.58
N SER A 272 -23.00 0.06 21.30
CA SER A 272 -22.01 -0.46 22.24
C SER A 272 -20.78 -1.01 21.52
N VAL A 273 -19.59 -0.80 22.10
CA VAL A 273 -18.36 -1.49 21.66
C VAL A 273 -18.57 -3.01 21.68
N PRO A 274 -18.27 -3.74 20.60
CA PRO A 274 -18.51 -5.17 20.52
C PRO A 274 -17.59 -5.95 21.47
N LYS A 275 -17.99 -7.19 21.77
CA LYS A 275 -17.14 -8.13 22.53
C LYS A 275 -15.86 -8.39 21.72
N TYR A 276 -14.71 -8.39 22.40
CA TYR A 276 -13.42 -8.69 21.80
C TYR A 276 -12.91 -10.02 22.36
N LEU A 277 -12.65 -10.98 21.47
CA LEU A 277 -12.15 -12.30 21.77
C LEU A 277 -10.70 -12.39 21.28
N CYS A 278 -9.85 -13.07 22.04
CA CYS A 278 -8.45 -13.28 21.70
C CYS A 278 -8.08 -14.76 21.79
N TRP A 279 -7.37 -15.26 20.79
CA TRP A 279 -6.75 -16.58 20.83
C TRP A 279 -5.29 -16.41 21.24
N ASP A 280 -4.91 -17.03 22.36
CA ASP A 280 -3.55 -16.89 22.93
C ASP A 280 -2.55 -17.95 22.42
N GLY A 281 -2.98 -18.82 21.50
CA GLY A 281 -2.22 -19.98 21.04
C GLY A 281 -2.76 -21.31 21.54
N GLU A 282 -3.50 -21.31 22.66
CA GLU A 282 -4.02 -22.52 23.30
C GLU A 282 -5.55 -22.50 23.45
N LYS A 283 -6.12 -21.35 23.77
CA LYS A 283 -7.56 -21.21 23.99
C LYS A 283 -8.08 -19.84 23.63
N LEU A 284 -9.37 -19.80 23.34
CA LEU A 284 -10.11 -18.57 23.16
C LEU A 284 -10.40 -17.94 24.53
N ARG A 285 -10.12 -16.65 24.66
CA ARG A 285 -10.42 -15.85 25.85
C ARG A 285 -11.26 -14.65 25.47
N ILE A 286 -12.13 -14.25 26.39
CA ILE A 286 -12.78 -12.94 26.32
C ILE A 286 -11.77 -11.93 26.81
N TRP A 287 -11.33 -11.05 25.91
CA TRP A 287 -10.42 -9.98 26.22
C TRP A 287 -11.17 -8.74 26.72
N SER A 288 -12.30 -8.42 26.09
CA SER A 288 -13.22 -7.39 26.57
C SER A 288 -14.66 -7.86 26.37
N GLU A 289 -15.47 -7.70 27.41
CA GLU A 289 -16.91 -7.84 27.30
C GLU A 289 -17.51 -6.72 26.45
N ARG A 290 -18.71 -6.98 25.91
CA ARG A 290 -19.48 -5.95 25.20
C ARG A 290 -19.85 -4.87 26.21
N GLN A 291 -19.61 -3.60 25.86
CA GLN A 291 -20.00 -2.48 26.71
C GLN A 291 -21.53 -2.38 26.80
N THR A 292 -22.04 -1.96 27.95
CA THR A 292 -23.47 -1.66 28.14
C THR A 292 -23.69 -0.16 28.22
N ILE A 293 -24.94 0.30 28.07
CA ILE A 293 -25.29 1.73 27.98
C ILE A 293 -24.98 2.50 29.29
N ASN A 294 -24.75 1.81 30.40
CA ASN A 294 -24.52 2.40 31.73
C ASN A 294 -23.03 2.48 32.12
N TYR A 295 -22.10 2.38 31.16
CA TYR A 295 -20.65 2.52 31.38
C TYR A 295 -20.12 3.87 30.90
#